data_AF-A0A2D7W624-F1
#
_entry.id   AF-A0A2D7W624-F1
#
_cell.length_a   1.000
_cell.length_b   1.000
_cell.length_c   1.000
_cell.angle_alpha   90.00
_cell.angle_beta   90.00
_cell.angle_gamma   90.00
#
_symmetry.space_group_name_H-M   'P 1'
#
loop_
_entity.id
_entity.type
_entity.pdbx_description
1 polymer ?
#
loop_
_entity_poly.entity_id
_entity_poly.type
_entity_poly.pdbx_seq_one_letter_code
_entity_poly.pdbx_strand_id
1 'polypeptide(L)' 'MEPPQTIEEELEIIAQALEAGIDPFPPKKEKSRIARLALGWFMIVIMVSWVSQFLYQSI' A
#
# COMPACT_ATOMS: atom_id res chain seq x y z
N MET A 1 8.72 11.87 5.24
CA MET A 1 10.02 12.05 4.57
C MET A 1 9.78 13.10 3.51
N GLU A 2 10.48 14.22 3.60
CA GLU A 2 10.47 15.21 2.51
C GLU A 2 11.14 14.59 1.28
N PRO A 3 10.66 14.87 0.07
CA PRO A 3 11.35 14.46 -1.13
C PRO A 3 12.73 15.14 -1.19
N PRO A 4 13.78 14.44 -1.65
CA PRO A 4 15.10 15.04 -1.81
C PRO A 4 15.02 16.23 -2.76
N GLN A 5 15.76 17.30 -2.44
CA GLN A 5 15.68 18.56 -3.19
C GLN A 5 16.83 18.71 -4.18
N THR A 6 17.90 17.93 -4.01
CA THR A 6 19.09 17.95 -4.86
C THR A 6 19.43 16.55 -5.39
N ILE A 7 20.17 16.52 -6.49
CA ILE A 7 20.62 15.28 -7.12
C ILE A 7 21.60 14.54 -6.21
N GLU A 8 22.44 15.28 -5.48
CA GLU A 8 23.42 14.73 -4.54
C GLU A 8 22.72 13.98 -3.40
N GLU A 9 21.63 14.52 -2.85
CA GLU A 9 20.81 13.85 -1.83
C GLU A 9 20.15 12.57 -2.37
N GLU A 10 19.62 12.61 -3.60
CA GLU A 10 19.08 11.41 -4.26
C GLU A 10 20.15 10.32 -4.44
N LEU A 11 21.35 10.70 -4.86
CA LEU A 11 22.47 9.77 -5.05
C LEU A 11 22.93 9.15 -3.73
N GLU A 12 22.98 9.93 -2.64
CA GLU A 12 23.32 9.40 -1.32
C GLU A 12 22.33 8.33 -0.86
N ILE A 13 21.04 8.53 -1.10
CA ILE A 13 19.98 7.56 -0.76
C ILE A 13 20.14 6.28 -1.59
N ILE A 14 20.42 6.41 -2.88
CA ILE A 14 20.66 5.27 -3.79
C ILE A 14 21.92 4.50 -3.38
N ALA A 15 23.00 5.20 -3.01
CA ALA A 15 24.24 4.59 -2.55
C ALA A 15 24.04 3.83 -1.23
N GLN A 16 23.31 4.41 -0.28
CA GLN A 16 22.94 3.74 0.98
C GLN A 16 22.10 2.49 0.73
N ALA A 17 21.14 2.54 -0.21
CA ALA A 17 20.35 1.37 -0.58
C ALA A 17 21.24 0.26 -1.16
N LEU A 18 22.19 0.61 -2.03
CA LEU A 18 23.13 -0.34 -2.63
C LEU A 18 24.07 -0.97 -1.58
N GLU A 19 24.59 -0.17 -0.65
CA GLU A 19 25.40 -0.65 0.48
C GLU A 19 24.63 -1.60 1.39
N ALA A 20 23.33 -1.33 1.60
CA ALA A 20 22.42 -2.22 2.31
C ALA A 20 22.02 -3.48 1.50
N GLY A 21 22.51 -3.63 0.26
CA GLY A 21 22.16 -4.74 -0.62
C GLY A 21 20.71 -4.71 -1.14
N ILE A 22 20.06 -3.54 -1.07
CA ILE A 22 18.70 -3.31 -1.56
C ILE A 22 18.79 -2.76 -2.99
N ASP A 23 17.98 -3.31 -3.89
CA ASP A 23 17.88 -2.80 -5.26
C ASP A 23 17.29 -1.37 -5.26
N PRO A 24 18.04 -0.34 -5.70
CA PRO A 24 17.54 1.04 -5.76
C PRO A 24 16.49 1.24 -6.86
N PHE A 25 16.35 0.31 -7.80
CA PHE A 25 15.40 0.38 -8.91
C PHE A 25 14.51 -0.86 -8.96
N PRO A 26 13.68 -1.09 -7.92
CA PRO A 26 12.89 -2.29 -7.83
C PRO A 26 11.95 -2.41 -9.04
N PRO A 27 11.73 -3.63 -9.55
CA PRO A 27 10.79 -3.85 -10.64
C PRO A 27 9.38 -3.45 -10.22
N LYS A 28 8.57 -3.01 -11.18
CA LYS A 28 7.16 -2.68 -10.94
C LYS A 28 6.45 -3.90 -10.35
N LYS A 29 5.90 -3.75 -9.14
CA LYS A 29 5.15 -4.82 -8.48
C LYS A 29 4.01 -5.30 -9.38
N GLU A 30 3.94 -6.61 -9.60
CA GLU A 30 2.83 -7.19 -10.34
C GLU A 30 1.52 -6.92 -9.61
N LYS A 31 0.47 -6.62 -10.39
CA LYS A 31 -0.86 -6.45 -9.84
C LYS A 31 -1.35 -7.79 -9.31
N SER A 32 -1.20 -8.02 -8.00
CA SER A 32 -1.68 -9.24 -7.35
C SER A 32 -3.20 -9.36 -7.48
N ARG A 33 -3.65 -10.39 -8.21
CA ARG A 33 -5.08 -10.71 -8.36
C ARG A 33 -5.71 -11.03 -6.99
N ILE A 34 -4.95 -11.71 -6.13
CA ILE A 34 -5.35 -12.07 -4.78
C ILE A 34 -5.58 -10.81 -3.93
N ALA A 35 -4.64 -9.84 -3.98
CA ALA A 35 -4.79 -8.60 -3.23
C ALA A 35 -6.04 -7.82 -3.64
N ARG A 36 -6.36 -7.80 -4.94
CA ARG A 36 -7.56 -7.14 -5.45
C ARG A 36 -8.85 -7.81 -4.97
N LEU A 37 -8.88 -9.15 -4.98
CA LEU A 37 -10.01 -9.93 -4.49
C LEU A 37 -10.20 -9.74 -2.97
N ALA A 38 -9.11 -9.79 -2.21
CA ALA A 38 -9.13 -9.56 -0.77
C ALA A 38 -9.69 -8.17 -0.42
N LEU A 39 -9.26 -7.13 -1.15
CA LEU A 39 -9.76 -5.77 -0.95
C LEU A 39 -11.26 -5.66 -1.26
N GLY A 40 -11.72 -6.28 -2.35
CA GLY A 40 -13.14 -6.31 -2.70
C GLY A 40 -13.98 -7.02 -1.63
N TRP A 41 -13.53 -8.19 -1.17
CA TRP A 41 -14.23 -8.93 -0.11
C TRP A 41 -14.27 -8.16 1.21
N PHE A 42 -13.15 -7.53 1.58
CA PHE A 42 -13.07 -6.69 2.77
C PHE A 42 -14.10 -5.56 2.76
N MET A 43 -14.25 -4.88 1.62
CA MET A 43 -15.26 -3.82 1.46
C MET A 43 -16.68 -4.36 1.62
N ILE A 44 -16.98 -5.53 1.04
CA ILE A 44 -18.30 -6.18 1.18
C ILE A 44 -18.60 -6.49 2.65
N VAL A 45 -17.65 -7.09 3.37
CA VAL A 45 -17.84 -7.44 4.80
C VAL A 45 -18.11 -6.18 5.63
N ILE A 46 -17.36 -5.10 5.40
CA ILE A 46 -17.60 -3.83 6.12
C ILE A 46 -18.98 -3.27 5.79
N MET A 47 -19.37 -3.24 4.51
CA MET A 47 -20.68 -2.72 4.11
C MET A 47 -21.82 -3.53 4.72
N VAL A 48 -21.75 -4.86 4.68
CA VAL A 48 -22.76 -5.75 5.28
C VAL A 48 -22.79 -5.59 6.80
N SER A 49 -21.63 -5.51 7.45
CA SER A 49 -21.56 -5.29 8.90
C SER A 49 -22.19 -3.96 9.30
N TRP A 50 -21.93 -2.90 8.54
CA TRP A 50 -22.47 -1.58 8.80
C TRP A 50 -23.98 -1.51 8.54
N VAL A 51 -24.46 -2.08 7.44
CA VAL A 51 -25.90 -2.20 7.13
C VAL A 51 -26.61 -3.04 8.20
N SER A 52 -25.98 -4.10 8.69
CA SER A 52 -26.55 -4.92 9.76
C SER A 52 -26.75 -4.12 11.04
N GLN A 53 -25.80 -3.27 11.44
CA GLN A 53 -25.96 -2.39 12.62
C GLN A 53 -27.15 -1.45 12.46
N PHE A 54 -27.32 -0.86 11.27
CA PHE A 54 -28.45 0.03 10.99
C PHE A 54 -29.79 -0.70 11.11
N LEU A 55 -29.89 -1.92 10.55
CA LEU A 55 -31.09 -2.74 10.64
C LEU A 55 -31.42 -3.13 12.09
N TYR A 56 -30.42 -3.53 12.87
CA TYR A 56 -30.60 -3.86 14.29
C TYR A 56 -31.00 -2.66 15.16
N GLN A 57 -30.63 -1.44 14.79
CA GLN A 57 -31.05 -0.22 15.50
C GLN A 57 -32.46 0.26 15.11
N SER A 58 -32.94 -0.15 13.94
CA SER A 58 -34.26 0.24 13.42
C SER A 58 -35.42 -0.64 13.88
N ILE A 59 -35.13 -1.75 14.58
CA ILE A 59 -36.08 -2.70 15.16
C ILE A 59 -36.09 -2.50 16.67
#